data_AF-A0A315R2D7-F1
#
_entry.id   AF-A0A315R2D7-F1
#
_cell.length_a   1.000
_cell.length_b   1.000
_cell.length_c   1.000
_cell.angle_alpha   90.00
_cell.angle_beta   90.00
_cell.angle_gamma   90.00
#
_symmetry.space_group_name_H-M   'P 1'
#
loop_
_entity.id
_entity.type
_entity.pdbx_description
1 polymer ?
#
loop_
_entity_poly.entity_id
_entity_poly.type
_entity_poly.pdbx_seq_one_letter_code
_entity_poly.pdbx_strand_id
1 'polypeptide(L)'
;MNNELIVTSSPHIRAQDSVPKIMWSVVIALLPAVFAAVYFFQARAISVVLTAVAGAVLTEYIFQKIRNKKIMIKDGSAVVTGLLLALTLP
;
A
#
# COMPACT_ATOMS: atom_id res chain seq x y z
N MET A 1 2.49 34.45 -42.57
CA MET A 1 1.52 33.40 -42.15
C MET A 1 2.18 32.67 -40.99
N ASN A 2 1.78 33.00 -39.76
CA ASN A 2 2.40 32.44 -38.55
C ASN A 2 1.67 31.14 -38.23
N ASN A 3 2.33 30.00 -38.46
CA ASN A 3 1.77 28.68 -38.14
C ASN A 3 1.88 28.43 -36.63
N GLU A 4 0.76 28.55 -35.91
CA GLU A 4 0.67 28.10 -34.53
C GLU A 4 0.58 26.57 -34.49
N LEU A 5 1.71 25.92 -34.18
CA LEU A 5 1.79 24.48 -33.99
C LEU A 5 1.21 24.15 -32.62
N ILE A 6 0.04 23.49 -32.60
CA ILE A 6 -0.59 23.01 -31.38
C ILE A 6 0.23 21.83 -30.84
N VAL A 7 1.10 22.10 -29.88
CA VAL A 7 1.79 21.05 -29.11
C VAL A 7 0.80 20.49 -28.09
N THR A 8 -0.06 19.59 -28.54
CA THR A 8 -0.95 18.84 -27.63
C THR A 8 -0.16 17.74 -26.93
N SER A 9 -0.45 17.49 -25.65
CA SER A 9 0.18 16.40 -24.92
C SER A 9 -0.13 15.05 -25.58
N SER A 10 0.84 14.13 -25.58
CA SER A 10 0.65 12.78 -26.09
C SER A 10 -0.57 12.11 -25.43
N PRO A 11 -1.40 11.36 -26.19
CA PRO A 11 -2.60 10.76 -25.67
C PRO A 11 -2.24 9.76 -24.55
N HIS A 12 -2.51 10.16 -23.30
CA HIS A 12 -2.32 9.31 -22.15
C HIS A 12 -3.49 8.32 -22.08
N ILE A 13 -3.26 7.09 -22.56
CA ILE A 13 -4.24 6.01 -22.57
C ILE A 13 -4.64 5.72 -21.13
N ARG A 14 -5.90 6.01 -20.78
CA ARG A 14 -6.43 5.78 -19.44
C ARG A 14 -6.67 4.28 -19.24
N ALA A 15 -5.79 3.62 -18.48
CA ALA A 15 -6.07 2.29 -17.95
C ALA A 15 -7.20 2.37 -16.90
N GLN A 16 -8.07 1.36 -16.85
CA GLN A 16 -9.18 1.29 -15.88
C GLN A 16 -8.73 0.86 -14.48
N ASP A 17 -7.43 0.66 -14.26
CA ASP A 17 -6.92 0.21 -12.98
C ASP A 17 -6.82 1.38 -12.00
N SER A 18 -7.30 1.14 -10.78
CA SER A 18 -7.25 2.09 -9.69
C SER A 18 -6.17 1.70 -8.69
N VAL A 19 -5.55 2.69 -8.05
CA VAL A 19 -4.52 2.47 -7.03
C VAL A 19 -4.98 1.51 -5.92
N PRO A 20 -6.19 1.64 -5.34
CA PRO A 20 -6.66 0.72 -4.30
C PRO A 20 -6.72 -0.73 -4.79
N LYS A 21 -7.16 -0.96 -6.04
CA LYS A 21 -7.26 -2.30 -6.63
C LYS A 21 -5.89 -2.97 -6.75
N ILE A 22 -4.87 -2.19 -7.12
CA ILE A 22 -3.50 -2.69 -7.22
C ILE A 22 -2.95 -2.99 -5.81
N MET A 23 -3.12 -2.07 -4.86
CA MET A 23 -2.64 -2.26 -3.47
C MET A 23 -3.24 -3.52 -2.83
N TRP A 24 -4.55 -3.74 -2.99
CA TRP A 24 -5.20 -4.96 -2.50
C TRP A 24 -4.72 -6.22 -3.22
N SER A 25 -4.43 -6.14 -4.53
CA SER A 25 -3.81 -7.25 -5.27
C SER A 25 -2.43 -7.60 -4.68
N VAL A 26 -1.64 -6.61 -4.28
CA VAL A 26 -0.34 -6.83 -3.61
C VAL A 26 -0.53 -7.51 -2.26
N VAL A 27 -1.49 -7.08 -1.43
CA VAL A 27 -1.80 -7.75 -0.15
C VAL A 27 -2.11 -9.23 -0.38
N ILE A 28 -2.94 -9.55 -1.37
CA ILE A 28 -3.29 -10.93 -1.71
C ILE A 28 -2.07 -11.71 -2.19
N ALA A 29 -1.22 -11.10 -3.02
CA ALA A 29 0.02 -11.72 -3.49
C ALA A 29 1.03 -12.01 -2.37
N LEU A 30 0.99 -11.24 -1.27
CA LEU A 30 1.87 -11.43 -0.10
C LEU A 30 1.38 -12.51 0.87
N LEU A 31 0.11 -12.95 0.80
CA LEU A 31 -0.43 -14.01 1.66
C LEU A 31 0.42 -15.30 1.69
N PRO A 32 0.85 -15.90 0.56
CA PRO A 32 1.72 -17.08 0.61
C PRO A 32 3.05 -16.84 1.34
N ALA A 33 3.63 -15.64 1.23
CA ALA A 33 4.85 -15.28 1.97
C ALA A 33 4.59 -15.16 3.47
N VAL A 34 3.44 -14.59 3.87
CA VAL A 34 3.02 -14.53 5.28
C VAL A 34 2.81 -15.94 5.84
N PHE A 35 2.18 -16.85 5.09
CA PHE A 35 2.01 -18.24 5.53
C PHE A 35 3.35 -18.95 5.72
N ALA A 36 4.30 -18.75 4.80
CA ALA A 36 5.65 -19.27 4.95
C ALA A 36 6.33 -18.69 6.20
N ALA A 37 6.26 -17.37 6.43
CA ALA A 37 6.81 -16.73 7.62
C ALA A 37 6.22 -17.29 8.92
N VAL A 38 4.90 -17.52 8.98
CA VAL A 38 4.26 -18.15 10.16
C VAL A 38 4.70 -19.60 10.32
N TYR A 39 4.92 -20.35 9.24
CA TYR A 39 5.43 -21.72 9.33
C TYR A 39 6.86 -21.79 9.89
N PHE A 40 7.75 -20.91 9.45
CA PHE A 40 9.15 -20.91 9.90
C PHE A 40 9.36 -20.28 11.29
N PHE A 41 8.67 -19.17 11.59
CA PHE A 41 8.88 -18.36 12.80
C PHE A 41 7.76 -18.49 13.84
N GLN A 42 6.73 -19.30 13.57
CA GLN A 42 5.66 -19.68 14.48
C GLN A 42 4.94 -18.47 15.12
N ALA A 43 4.76 -18.47 16.44
CA ALA A 43 4.00 -17.46 17.17
C ALA A 43 4.64 -16.06 17.13
N ARG A 44 5.97 -15.98 16.95
CA ARG A 44 6.68 -14.67 16.90
C ARG A 44 6.30 -13.91 15.65
N ALA A 45 6.27 -14.56 14.48
CA ALA A 45 5.88 -13.91 13.22
C ALA A 45 4.49 -13.29 13.29
N ILE A 46 3.52 -13.97 13.92
CA ILE A 46 2.16 -13.44 14.06
C ILE A 46 2.18 -12.14 14.86
N SER A 47 2.88 -12.11 16.00
CA SER A 47 2.96 -10.91 16.83
C SER A 47 3.64 -9.73 16.11
N VAL A 48 4.68 -9.99 15.32
CA VAL A 48 5.40 -8.97 14.55
C VAL A 48 4.52 -8.42 13.42
N VAL A 49 3.86 -9.28 12.66
CA VAL A 49 2.94 -8.86 11.58
C VAL A 49 1.82 -8.00 12.13
N LEU A 50 1.20 -8.43 13.23
CA LEU A 50 0.03 -7.76 13.80
C LEU A 50 0.40 -6.38 14.37
N THR A 51 1.53 -6.29 15.08
CA THR A 51 2.02 -5.01 15.64
C THR A 51 2.51 -4.05 14.55
N ALA A 52 3.20 -4.54 13.52
CA ALA A 52 3.67 -3.72 12.40
C ALA A 52 2.50 -3.16 11.57
N VAL A 53 1.50 -3.98 11.23
CA VAL A 53 0.31 -3.54 10.48
C VAL A 53 -0.52 -2.57 11.31
N ALA A 54 -0.77 -2.89 12.59
CA ALA A 54 -1.51 -2.00 13.48
C ALA A 54 -0.80 -0.65 13.65
N GLY A 55 0.52 -0.67 13.83
CA GLY A 55 1.35 0.53 13.93
C GLY A 55 1.32 1.39 12.66
N ALA A 56 1.44 0.77 11.49
CA ALA A 56 1.37 1.46 10.20
C ALA A 56 0.00 2.12 9.99
N VAL A 57 -1.10 1.40 10.22
CA VAL A 57 -2.47 1.93 10.08
C VAL A 57 -2.73 3.05 11.09
N LEU A 58 -2.32 2.87 12.34
CA LEU A 58 -2.51 3.87 13.38
C LEU A 58 -1.72 5.14 13.08
N THR A 59 -0.46 4.99 12.65
CA THR A 59 0.41 6.12 12.31
C THR A 59 -0.17 6.89 11.13
N GLU A 60 -0.60 6.18 10.08
CA GLU A 60 -1.23 6.80 8.93
C GLU A 60 -2.52 7.54 9.31
N TYR A 61 -3.37 6.94 10.14
CA TYR A 61 -4.58 7.60 10.64
C TYR A 61 -4.26 8.87 11.42
N ILE A 62 -3.33 8.80 12.38
CA ILE A 62 -2.93 9.94 13.21
C ILE A 62 -2.36 11.05 12.32
N PHE A 63 -1.47 10.70 11.39
CA PHE A 63 -0.81 11.69 10.54
C PHE A 63 -1.80 12.36 9.59
N GLN A 64 -2.72 11.60 8.98
CA GLN A 64 -3.75 12.15 8.11
C GLN A 64 -4.72 13.07 8.89
N LYS A 65 -5.06 12.69 10.13
CA LYS A 65 -5.87 13.51 11.04
C LYS A 65 -5.17 14.82 11.40
N ILE A 66 -3.88 14.79 11.76
CA ILE A 66 -3.08 15.98 12.06
C ILE A 66 -2.97 16.89 10.82
N ARG A 67 -2.80 16.31 9.64
CA ARG A 67 -2.64 17.05 8.38
C ARG A 67 -3.96 17.53 7.78
N ASN A 68 -5.10 17.33 8.45
CA ASN A 68 -6.45 17.66 7.95
C ASN A 68 -6.71 17.13 6.53
N LYS A 69 -6.13 15.98 6.18
CA LYS A 69 -6.36 15.33 4.89
C LYS A 69 -7.46 14.29 5.03
N LYS A 70 -8.11 13.97 3.90
CA LYS A 70 -9.12 12.90 3.84
C LYS A 70 -8.48 11.60 4.32
N ILE A 71 -9.16 10.91 5.24
CA ILE A 71 -8.70 9.64 5.80
C ILE A 71 -8.78 8.57 4.71
N MET A 72 -7.63 8.14 4.20
CA MET A 72 -7.49 7.22 3.06
C MET A 72 -7.16 5.78 3.51
N ILE A 73 -7.55 5.36 4.72
CA ILE A 73 -7.26 4.00 5.25
C ILE A 73 -7.75 2.87 4.33
N LYS A 74 -8.78 3.12 3.51
CA LYS A 74 -9.39 2.10 2.64
C LYS A 74 -8.59 1.79 1.37
N ASP A 75 -7.53 2.53 1.08
CA ASP A 75 -6.72 2.31 -0.13
C ASP A 75 -5.80 1.08 -0.05
N GLY A 76 -5.62 0.51 1.15
CA GLY A 76 -4.75 -0.65 1.40
C GLY A 76 -3.26 -0.31 1.54
N SER A 77 -2.86 0.96 1.41
CA SER A 77 -1.47 1.39 1.43
C SER A 77 -0.80 1.11 2.79
N ALA A 78 -1.36 1.59 3.90
CA ALA A 78 -0.84 1.29 5.24
C ALA A 78 -0.70 -0.21 5.52
N VAL A 79 -1.64 -1.03 5.04
CA VAL A 79 -1.61 -2.48 5.26
C VAL A 79 -0.45 -3.12 4.51
N VAL A 80 -0.24 -2.75 3.24
CA VAL A 80 0.91 -3.19 2.45
C VAL A 80 2.22 -2.75 3.12
N THR A 81 2.33 -1.50 3.57
CA THR A 81 3.53 -1.00 4.26
C THR A 81 3.83 -1.80 5.52
N GLY A 82 2.82 -2.04 6.37
CA GLY A 82 3.00 -2.82 7.59
C GLY A 82 3.37 -4.28 7.32
N LEU A 83 2.76 -4.90 6.31
CA LEU A 83 3.08 -6.28 5.89
C LEU A 83 4.52 -6.40 5.37
N LEU A 84 4.94 -5.48 4.50
CA LEU A 84 6.31 -5.47 3.97
C LEU A 84 7.33 -5.28 5.09
N LEU A 85 7.08 -4.34 6.00
CA LEU A 85 7.95 -4.13 7.16
C LEU A 85 8.07 -5.40 8.00
N ALA A 86 6.94 -6.05 8.33
CA ALA A 86 6.93 -7.27 9.11
C ALA A 86 7.71 -8.41 8.46
N LEU A 87 7.60 -8.57 7.14
CA LEU A 87 8.29 -9.63 6.39
C LEU A 87 9.79 -9.37 6.22
N THR A 88 10.26 -8.14 6.41
CA THR A 88 11.69 -7.78 6.37
C THR A 88 12.40 -7.88 7.72
N LEU A 89 11.65 -8.07 8.81
CA LEU A 89 12.21 -8.23 10.15
C LEU A 89 12.60 -9.71 10.38
N PRO A 90 13.81 -9.97 10.93
CA PRO A 90 14.34 -11.32 11.13
C PRO A 90 13.69 -12.07 12.32
#